data_AF-A0A0Q9DJ55-F1
#
_entry.id   AF-A0A0Q9DJ55-F1
#
_cell.length_a   1.000
_cell.length_b   1.000
_cell.length_c   1.000
_cell.angle_alpha   90.00
_cell.angle_beta   90.00
_cell.angle_gamma   90.00
#
_symmetry.space_group_name_H-M   'P 1'
#
loop_
_entity.id
_entity.type
_entity.pdbx_description
1 polymer ?
#
loop_
_entity_poly.entity_id
_entity_poly.type
_entity_poly.pdbx_seq_one_letter_code
_entity_poly.pdbx_strand_id
1 'polypeptide(L)'
;MLDQAKSLQSVLDKEWQKMAVAVLKASNDLARIQIVEAFLMPRWTPLRVQQPETMLSDGLTLFNDWVDAAALRASASMPTHSTRQRERLTKGKLGLPLRALHGLVRMESTLTRGHASNAFGGQSLVDVAHTMGFSDQAHFSREVKRFSGLSPTELQRAIETQESYWPYRLRQALKLR
;
A
#
# COMPACT_ATOMS: atom_id res chain seq x y z
N MET A 1 -9.36 -5.19 22.15
CA MET A 1 -8.85 -6.09 21.11
C MET A 1 -9.44 -5.64 19.78
N LEU A 2 -8.61 -5.20 18.83
CA LEU A 2 -9.04 -4.58 17.57
C LEU A 2 -9.07 -5.55 16.37
N ASP A 3 -8.86 -6.84 16.60
CA ASP A 3 -8.89 -7.86 15.55
C ASP A 3 -9.82 -9.00 15.98
N GLN A 4 -10.98 -9.10 15.32
CA GLN A 4 -12.01 -10.10 15.59
C GLN A 4 -12.62 -10.58 14.28
N ALA A 5 -12.60 -11.89 14.05
CA ALA A 5 -13.34 -12.50 12.95
C ALA A 5 -14.83 -12.56 13.31
N LYS A 6 -15.66 -11.80 12.60
CA LYS A 6 -17.12 -11.81 12.75
C LYS A 6 -17.77 -12.26 11.46
N SER A 7 -18.95 -12.85 11.57
CA SER A 7 -19.70 -13.27 10.38
C SER A 7 -20.10 -12.06 9.54
N LEU A 8 -19.99 -12.19 8.22
CA LEU A 8 -20.34 -11.14 7.26
C LEU A 8 -21.75 -10.59 7.51
N GLN A 9 -22.72 -11.46 7.82
CA GLN A 9 -24.10 -11.04 8.03
C GLN A 9 -24.32 -10.24 9.32
N SER A 10 -23.37 -10.32 10.26
CA SER A 10 -23.44 -9.59 11.53
C SER A 10 -22.88 -8.17 11.46
N VAL A 11 -22.19 -7.82 10.36
CA VAL A 11 -21.46 -6.55 10.23
C VAL A 11 -21.88 -5.76 8.99
N LEU A 12 -22.21 -6.43 7.88
CA LEU A 12 -22.50 -5.79 6.61
C LEU A 12 -23.96 -5.95 6.22
N ASP A 13 -24.51 -4.95 5.52
CA ASP A 13 -25.91 -4.95 5.08
C ASP A 13 -26.19 -6.00 3.99
N LYS A 14 -27.47 -6.12 3.61
CA LYS A 14 -27.94 -7.10 2.63
C LYS A 14 -27.32 -6.93 1.24
N GLU A 15 -26.96 -5.72 0.83
CA GLU A 15 -26.37 -5.46 -0.49
C GLU A 15 -24.93 -5.95 -0.55
N TRP A 16 -24.15 -5.69 0.50
CA TRP A 16 -22.79 -6.22 0.65
C TRP A 16 -22.78 -7.76 0.77
N GLN A 17 -23.77 -8.33 1.48
CA GLN A 17 -23.94 -9.79 1.57
C GLN A 17 -24.23 -10.43 0.21
N LYS A 18 -25.10 -9.81 -0.61
CA LYS A 18 -25.40 -10.30 -1.97
C LYS A 18 -24.17 -10.32 -2.85
N MET A 19 -23.37 -9.24 -2.83
CA MET A 19 -22.10 -9.19 -3.56
C MET A 19 -21.15 -10.30 -3.12
N ALA A 20 -20.95 -10.49 -1.81
CA ALA A 20 -20.07 -11.53 -1.30
C ALA A 20 -20.51 -12.95 -1.72
N VAL A 21 -21.82 -13.22 -1.67
CA VAL A 21 -22.38 -14.51 -2.15
C VAL A 21 -22.17 -14.68 -3.66
N ALA A 22 -22.32 -13.63 -4.46
CA ALA A 22 -22.07 -13.67 -5.90
C ALA A 22 -20.61 -13.97 -6.22
N VAL A 23 -19.65 -13.36 -5.49
CA VAL A 23 -18.22 -13.64 -5.61
C VAL A 23 -17.91 -15.10 -5.27
N LEU A 24 -18.48 -15.62 -4.17
CA LEU A 24 -18.27 -17.02 -3.75
C LEU A 24 -18.79 -18.03 -4.78
N LYS A 25 -19.86 -17.69 -5.52
CA LYS A 25 -20.47 -18.54 -6.55
C LYS A 25 -19.83 -18.40 -7.94
N ALA A 26 -18.97 -17.41 -8.15
CA ALA A 26 -18.35 -17.17 -9.45
C ALA A 26 -17.35 -18.29 -9.81
N SER A 27 -17.35 -18.66 -11.09
CA SER A 27 -16.61 -19.81 -11.61
C SER A 27 -15.11 -19.57 -11.80
N ASN A 28 -14.68 -18.32 -11.91
CA ASN A 28 -13.27 -17.95 -12.12
C ASN A 28 -12.95 -16.57 -11.52
N ASP A 29 -11.66 -16.28 -11.38
CA ASP A 29 -11.18 -15.05 -10.73
C ASP A 29 -11.53 -13.78 -11.52
N LEU A 30 -11.59 -13.84 -12.85
CA LEU A 30 -12.01 -12.69 -13.66
C LEU A 30 -13.47 -12.31 -13.35
N ALA A 31 -14.36 -13.29 -13.26
CA ALA A 31 -15.75 -13.08 -12.88
C ALA A 31 -15.88 -12.55 -11.44
N ARG A 32 -15.04 -13.02 -10.52
CA ARG A 32 -14.98 -12.49 -9.14
C ARG A 32 -14.61 -11.01 -9.13
N ILE A 33 -13.55 -10.64 -9.86
CA ILE A 33 -13.10 -9.25 -9.99
C ILE A 33 -14.22 -8.37 -10.56
N GLN A 34 -14.85 -8.80 -11.66
CA GLN A 34 -15.94 -8.05 -12.30
C GLN A 34 -17.13 -7.80 -11.36
N ILE A 35 -17.50 -8.79 -10.54
CA ILE A 35 -18.58 -8.64 -9.55
C ILE A 35 -18.22 -7.60 -8.50
N VAL A 36 -16.98 -7.65 -7.98
CA VAL A 36 -16.49 -6.68 -6.99
C VAL A 36 -16.43 -5.28 -7.59
N GLU A 37 -15.89 -5.12 -8.80
CA GLU A 37 -15.80 -3.84 -9.51
C GLU A 37 -17.18 -3.26 -9.78
N ALA A 38 -18.12 -4.04 -10.32
CA ALA A 38 -19.48 -3.60 -10.61
C ALA A 38 -20.20 -3.11 -9.34
N PHE A 39 -19.93 -3.71 -8.19
CA PHE A 39 -20.50 -3.29 -6.92
C PHE A 39 -19.84 -2.04 -6.33
N LEU A 40 -18.50 -1.96 -6.36
CA LEU A 40 -17.74 -0.90 -5.70
C LEU A 40 -17.60 0.36 -6.56
N MET A 41 -17.42 0.23 -7.87
CA MET A 41 -17.13 1.37 -8.76
C MET A 41 -18.18 2.47 -8.70
N PRO A 42 -19.50 2.21 -8.76
CA PRO A 42 -20.52 3.26 -8.66
C PRO A 42 -20.51 3.99 -7.30
N ARG A 43 -20.06 3.31 -6.24
CA ARG A 43 -19.93 3.88 -4.88
C ARG A 43 -18.62 4.65 -4.71
N TRP A 44 -17.58 4.24 -5.44
CA TRP A 44 -16.24 4.81 -5.37
C TRP A 44 -16.07 6.05 -6.26
N THR A 45 -16.60 6.03 -7.49
CA THR A 45 -16.45 7.12 -8.47
C THR A 45 -16.84 8.49 -7.92
N PRO A 46 -17.99 8.69 -7.26
CA PRO A 46 -18.37 10.01 -6.73
C PRO A 46 -17.42 10.53 -5.65
N LEU A 47 -16.79 9.62 -4.89
CA LEU A 47 -15.82 9.96 -3.84
C LEU A 47 -14.43 10.27 -4.42
N ARG A 48 -14.12 9.73 -5.61
CA ARG A 48 -12.84 9.89 -6.31
C ARG A 48 -12.69 11.26 -7.01
N VAL A 49 -13.79 11.86 -7.48
CA VAL A 49 -13.80 13.10 -8.29
C VAL A 49 -13.17 14.31 -7.58
N GLN A 50 -12.92 14.24 -6.27
CA GLN A 50 -12.18 15.28 -5.54
C GLN A 50 -10.65 15.21 -5.72
N GLN A 51 -10.10 14.22 -6.44
CA GLN A 51 -8.67 14.10 -6.74
C GLN A 51 -8.41 14.22 -8.26
N PRO A 52 -7.40 14.99 -8.70
CA PRO A 52 -7.13 15.20 -10.12
C PRO A 52 -6.87 13.88 -10.87
N GLU A 53 -7.54 13.70 -12.02
CA GLU A 53 -7.49 12.49 -12.85
C GLU A 53 -6.14 12.24 -13.55
N THR A 54 -5.15 13.12 -13.39
CA THR A 54 -3.95 13.17 -14.25
C THR A 54 -2.85 12.15 -13.93
N MET A 55 -3.04 11.26 -12.96
CA MET A 55 -2.16 10.11 -12.81
C MET A 55 -2.99 8.83 -12.78
N LEU A 56 -2.65 7.89 -13.66
CA LEU A 56 -2.84 6.47 -13.37
C LEU A 56 -2.21 6.23 -12.01
N SER A 57 -3.03 6.31 -10.97
CA SER A 57 -2.58 6.21 -9.60
C SER A 57 -2.06 4.80 -9.45
N ASP A 58 -0.73 4.64 -9.54
CA ASP A 58 -0.05 3.45 -9.07
C ASP A 58 -0.70 3.09 -7.72
N GLY A 59 -1.03 1.83 -7.46
CA GLY A 59 -1.67 1.40 -6.22
C GLY A 59 -0.94 1.90 -4.96
N LEU A 60 0.33 2.26 -5.10
CA LEU A 60 1.07 3.01 -4.10
C LEU A 60 0.68 4.46 -3.90
N THR A 61 0.42 5.22 -4.96
CA THR A 61 -0.10 6.58 -4.82
C THR A 61 -1.42 6.53 -4.08
N LEU A 62 -2.29 5.57 -4.40
CA LEU A 62 -3.53 5.33 -3.64
C LEU A 62 -3.28 4.92 -2.19
N PHE A 63 -2.30 4.05 -1.93
CA PHE A 63 -1.93 3.64 -0.57
C PHE A 63 -1.34 4.81 0.23
N ASN A 64 -0.46 5.59 -0.37
CA ASN A 64 0.14 6.79 0.22
C ASN A 64 -0.93 7.84 0.50
N ASP A 65 -1.79 8.13 -0.46
CA ASP A 65 -2.91 9.05 -0.32
C ASP A 65 -3.89 8.55 0.74
N TRP A 66 -4.11 7.23 0.84
CA TRP A 66 -4.93 6.64 1.89
C TRP A 66 -4.28 6.77 3.26
N VAL A 67 -2.98 6.51 3.41
CA VAL A 67 -2.23 6.66 4.66
C VAL A 67 -2.23 8.13 5.08
N ASP A 68 -1.98 9.05 4.15
CA ASP A 68 -1.98 10.50 4.40
C ASP A 68 -3.39 10.98 4.77
N ALA A 69 -4.42 10.53 4.06
CA ALA A 69 -5.80 10.84 4.40
C ALA A 69 -6.23 10.21 5.74
N ALA A 70 -5.74 9.02 6.08
CA ALA A 70 -6.00 8.37 7.37
C ALA A 70 -5.29 9.12 8.51
N ALA A 71 -4.04 9.54 8.30
CA ALA A 71 -3.29 10.37 9.24
C ALA A 71 -3.94 11.75 9.41
N LEU A 72 -4.40 12.36 8.32
CA LEU A 72 -5.11 13.63 8.32
C LEU A 72 -6.44 13.51 9.07
N ARG A 73 -7.29 12.52 8.76
CA ARG A 73 -8.54 12.26 9.49
C ARG A 73 -8.30 11.98 10.98
N ALA A 74 -7.26 11.23 11.31
CA ALA A 74 -6.87 10.99 12.70
C ALA A 74 -6.43 12.29 13.42
N SER A 75 -5.87 13.26 12.69
CA SER A 75 -5.47 14.56 13.22
C SER A 75 -6.58 15.62 13.24
N ALA A 76 -7.47 15.62 12.24
CA ALA A 76 -8.55 16.59 12.09
C ALA A 76 -9.74 16.32 13.03
N SER A 77 -9.91 15.08 13.46
CA SER A 77 -10.94 14.69 14.44
C SER A 77 -10.57 15.03 15.89
N MET A 78 -9.45 15.74 16.13
CA MET A 78 -8.91 15.95 17.47
C MET A 78 -8.35 17.38 17.64
N PRO A 79 -8.86 18.20 18.59
CA PRO A 79 -8.35 19.55 18.82
C PRO A 79 -6.88 19.54 19.28
N THR A 80 -6.06 20.45 18.74
CA THR A 80 -4.75 20.93 19.25
C THR A 80 -3.94 20.02 20.20
N HIS A 81 -3.64 18.79 19.79
CA HIS A 81 -2.74 17.91 20.55
C HIS A 81 -1.30 17.96 20.06
N SER A 82 -0.35 17.84 21.00
CA SER A 82 1.09 17.73 20.72
C SER A 82 1.40 16.53 19.81
N THR A 83 2.52 16.60 19.09
CA THR A 83 3.04 15.52 18.22
C THR A 83 3.08 14.16 18.92
N ARG A 84 3.43 14.11 20.22
CA ARG A 84 3.47 12.88 21.01
C ARG A 84 2.07 12.27 21.24
N GLN A 85 1.06 13.09 21.49
CA GLN A 85 -0.31 12.59 21.66
C GLN A 85 -0.88 12.08 20.33
N ARG A 86 -0.56 12.74 19.21
CA ARG A 86 -0.88 12.24 17.86
C ARG A 86 -0.25 10.87 17.62
N GLU A 87 1.05 10.71 17.88
CA GLU A 87 1.74 9.41 17.74
C GLU A 87 1.11 8.31 18.61
N ARG A 88 0.82 8.62 19.88
CA ARG A 88 0.21 7.65 20.81
C ARG A 88 -1.17 7.19 20.34
N LEU A 89 -1.99 8.10 19.83
CA LEU A 89 -3.33 7.80 19.32
C LEU A 89 -3.27 7.01 17.99
N THR A 90 -2.40 7.41 17.06
CA THR A 90 -2.17 6.66 15.83
C THR A 90 -1.72 5.23 16.14
N LYS A 91 -0.78 5.06 17.08
CA LYS A 91 -0.35 3.74 17.56
C LYS A 91 -1.51 2.96 18.19
N GLY A 92 -2.38 3.62 18.97
CA GLY A 92 -3.55 2.99 19.56
C GLY A 92 -4.60 2.52 18.55
N LYS A 93 -4.78 3.24 17.44
CA LYS A 93 -5.77 2.92 16.39
C LYS A 93 -5.25 1.96 15.32
N LEU A 94 -4.01 2.14 14.88
CA LEU A 94 -3.41 1.45 13.73
C LEU A 94 -2.31 0.46 14.13
N GLY A 95 -2.00 0.33 15.42
CA GLY A 95 -0.93 -0.53 15.93
C GLY A 95 0.49 0.02 15.69
N LEU A 96 0.66 0.99 14.79
CA LEU A 96 1.94 1.58 14.41
C LEU A 96 2.00 3.08 14.72
N PRO A 97 3.13 3.62 15.20
CA PRO A 97 3.31 5.05 15.32
C PRO A 97 3.34 5.71 13.93
N LEU A 98 2.91 6.97 13.85
CA LEU A 98 2.82 7.71 12.58
C LEU A 98 4.16 7.74 11.81
N ARG A 99 5.28 7.88 12.53
CA ARG A 99 6.62 7.82 11.93
C ARG A 99 6.93 6.47 11.29
N ALA A 100 6.44 5.36 11.85
CA ALA A 100 6.60 4.04 11.25
C ALA A 100 5.73 3.87 10.00
N LEU A 101 4.51 4.44 9.99
CA LEU A 101 3.64 4.46 8.82
C LEU A 101 4.26 5.27 7.68
N HIS A 102 4.78 6.47 7.95
CA HIS A 102 5.50 7.25 6.94
C HIS A 102 6.77 6.53 6.45
N GLY A 103 7.49 5.84 7.35
CA GLY A 103 8.63 5.02 6.98
C GLY A 103 8.25 3.86 6.04
N LEU A 104 7.12 3.19 6.32
CA LEU A 104 6.57 2.12 5.49
C LEU A 104 6.17 2.66 4.10
N VAL A 105 5.43 3.76 4.04
CA VAL A 105 5.03 4.45 2.80
C VAL A 105 6.24 4.85 1.97
N ARG A 106 7.22 5.50 2.60
CA ARG A 106 8.47 5.90 1.93
C ARG A 106 9.20 4.68 1.41
N MET A 107 9.26 3.60 2.18
CA MET A 107 9.90 2.35 1.77
C MET A 107 9.17 1.72 0.59
N GLU A 108 7.86 1.57 0.65
CA GLU A 108 7.10 0.94 -0.43
C GLU A 108 7.22 1.72 -1.74
N SER A 109 7.19 3.05 -1.65
CA SER A 109 7.48 3.98 -2.76
C SER A 109 8.89 3.84 -3.31
N THR A 110 9.87 3.60 -2.44
CA THR A 110 11.28 3.36 -2.78
C THR A 110 11.43 2.03 -3.50
N LEU A 111 10.88 0.94 -2.94
CA LEU A 111 10.94 -0.40 -3.51
C LEU A 111 10.26 -0.47 -4.86
N THR A 112 9.10 0.17 -5.02
CA THR A 112 8.42 0.19 -6.32
C THR A 112 9.20 0.98 -7.35
N ARG A 113 9.66 2.19 -7.02
CA ARG A 113 10.43 3.00 -7.96
C ARG A 113 11.70 2.26 -8.38
N GLY A 114 12.38 1.63 -7.44
CA GLY A 114 13.60 0.89 -7.71
C GLY A 114 13.38 -0.36 -8.54
N HIS A 115 12.32 -1.10 -8.26
CA HIS A 115 11.99 -2.26 -9.06
C HIS A 115 11.58 -1.85 -10.49
N ALA A 116 10.79 -0.79 -10.64
CA ALA A 116 10.38 -0.28 -11.95
C ALA A 116 11.54 0.25 -12.80
N SER A 117 12.61 0.80 -12.20
CA SER A 117 13.80 1.26 -12.91
C SER A 117 14.88 0.17 -13.03
N ASN A 118 14.58 -1.08 -12.66
CA ASN A 118 15.55 -2.16 -12.52
C ASN A 118 16.78 -1.77 -11.67
N ALA A 119 16.59 -0.82 -10.75
CA ALA A 119 17.66 -0.21 -9.97
C ALA A 119 18.37 -1.22 -9.06
N PHE A 120 17.65 -2.23 -8.58
CA PHE A 120 18.23 -3.27 -7.73
C PHE A 120 18.89 -4.41 -8.52
N GLY A 121 18.72 -4.45 -9.84
CA GLY A 121 19.26 -5.48 -10.73
C GLY A 121 20.35 -5.00 -11.70
N GLY A 122 20.51 -3.68 -11.92
CA GLY A 122 21.47 -3.16 -12.90
C GLY A 122 22.02 -1.74 -12.68
N GLN A 123 21.56 -0.99 -11.68
CA GLN A 123 22.16 0.31 -11.32
C GLN A 123 23.05 0.16 -10.07
N SER A 124 24.05 1.04 -9.93
CA SER A 124 24.80 1.15 -8.69
C SER A 124 23.84 1.48 -7.54
N LEU A 125 23.81 0.67 -6.48
CA LEU A 125 22.95 0.91 -5.32
C LEU A 125 23.17 2.30 -4.67
N VAL A 126 24.32 2.92 -4.93
CA VAL A 126 24.64 4.30 -4.53
C VAL A 126 23.76 5.29 -5.30
N ASP A 127 23.63 5.13 -6.62
CA ASP A 127 22.81 6.01 -7.46
C ASP A 127 21.33 5.83 -7.15
N VAL A 128 20.92 4.60 -6.82
CA VAL A 128 19.58 4.27 -6.35
C VAL A 128 19.29 4.98 -5.02
N ALA A 129 20.22 4.90 -4.07
CA ALA A 129 20.10 5.57 -2.78
C ALA A 129 19.95 7.08 -2.96
N HIS A 130 20.78 7.71 -3.78
CA HIS A 130 20.71 9.15 -4.06
C HIS A 130 19.40 9.54 -4.75
N THR A 131 18.99 8.81 -5.80
CA THR A 131 17.74 9.05 -6.54
C THR A 131 16.51 8.96 -5.63
N MET A 132 16.57 8.11 -4.60
CA MET A 132 15.49 7.91 -3.64
C MET A 132 15.59 8.82 -2.40
N GLY A 133 16.57 9.73 -2.36
CA GLY A 133 16.76 10.71 -1.30
C GLY A 133 17.34 10.13 -0.01
N PHE A 134 18.11 9.05 -0.10
CA PHE A 134 18.94 8.57 1.02
C PHE A 134 20.29 9.28 1.01
N SER A 135 20.87 9.43 2.20
CA SER A 135 22.19 10.06 2.38
C SER A 135 23.31 9.26 1.70
N ASP A 136 23.19 7.94 1.73
CA ASP A 136 24.19 6.99 1.26
C ASP A 136 23.57 5.58 1.10
N GLN A 137 24.32 4.69 0.46
CA GLN A 137 23.92 3.30 0.23
C GLN A 137 23.70 2.51 1.53
N ALA A 138 24.47 2.78 2.58
CA ALA A 138 24.36 2.03 3.84
C ALA A 138 23.07 2.38 4.57
N HIS A 139 22.68 3.65 4.59
CA HIS A 139 21.38 4.12 5.08
C HIS A 139 20.24 3.50 4.28
N PHE A 140 20.31 3.53 2.95
CA PHE A 140 19.33 2.87 2.09
C PHE A 140 19.19 1.37 2.42
N SER A 141 20.31 0.65 2.52
CA SER A 141 20.32 -0.79 2.79
C SER A 141 19.76 -1.14 4.17
N ARG A 142 20.05 -0.33 5.20
CA ARG A 142 19.49 -0.51 6.55
C ARG A 142 17.99 -0.33 6.57
N GLU A 143 17.47 0.68 5.86
CA GLU A 143 16.03 0.92 5.81
C GLU A 143 15.33 -0.20 5.03
N VAL A 144 15.86 -0.65 3.88
CA VAL A 144 15.29 -1.78 3.13
C VAL A 144 15.23 -3.04 3.99
N LYS A 145 16.32 -3.35 4.70
CA LYS A 145 16.37 -4.51 5.60
C LYS A 145 15.42 -4.38 6.79
N ARG A 146 15.27 -3.19 7.35
CA ARG A 146 14.37 -2.94 8.48
C ARG A 146 12.91 -3.23 8.13
N PHE A 147 12.49 -2.92 6.90
CA PHE A 147 11.08 -3.03 6.50
C PHE A 147 10.76 -4.32 5.74
N SER A 148 11.68 -4.82 4.91
CA SER A 148 11.47 -6.05 4.12
C SER A 148 12.03 -7.30 4.79
N GLY A 149 12.90 -7.15 5.79
CA GLY A 149 13.71 -8.23 6.36
C GLY A 149 14.91 -8.65 5.50
N LEU A 150 15.01 -8.15 4.26
CA LEU A 150 16.00 -8.54 3.27
C LEU A 150 16.93 -7.37 2.91
N SER A 151 18.18 -7.64 2.54
CA SER A 151 19.02 -6.63 1.90
C SER A 151 18.46 -6.26 0.51
N PRO A 152 18.85 -5.11 -0.08
CA PRO A 152 18.35 -4.71 -1.40
C PRO A 152 18.53 -5.77 -2.50
N THR A 153 19.68 -6.45 -2.51
CA THR A 153 19.98 -7.50 -3.50
C THR A 153 19.18 -8.78 -3.24
N GLU A 154 19.03 -9.18 -1.97
CA GLU A 154 18.19 -10.33 -1.60
C GLU A 154 16.73 -10.08 -1.93
N LEU A 155 16.25 -8.85 -1.73
CA LEU A 155 14.90 -8.45 -2.07
C LEU A 155 14.65 -8.52 -3.58
N GLN A 156 15.58 -8.03 -4.40
CA GLN A 156 15.47 -8.14 -5.86
C GLN A 156 15.36 -9.60 -6.29
N ARG A 157 16.24 -10.47 -5.76
CA ARG A 157 16.19 -11.91 -6.03
C ARG A 157 14.87 -12.53 -5.57
N ALA A 158 14.34 -12.12 -4.41
CA ALA A 158 13.06 -12.60 -3.91
C ALA A 158 11.91 -12.17 -4.83
N ILE A 159 11.92 -10.94 -5.34
CA ILE A 159 10.91 -10.47 -6.31
C ILE A 159 10.92 -11.33 -7.58
N GLU A 160 12.10 -11.69 -8.09
CA GLU A 160 12.25 -12.50 -9.30
C GLU A 160 11.85 -13.96 -9.10
N THR A 161 12.13 -14.53 -7.93
CA THR A 161 12.08 -15.99 -7.70
C THR A 161 10.95 -16.46 -6.80
N GLN A 162 10.41 -15.63 -5.92
CA GLN A 162 9.43 -16.03 -4.92
C GLN A 162 8.02 -15.52 -5.25
N GLU A 163 7.04 -16.42 -5.11
CA GLU A 163 5.64 -16.11 -5.38
C GLU A 163 5.07 -15.04 -4.46
N SER A 164 5.44 -15.02 -3.18
CA SER A 164 4.98 -14.03 -2.19
C SER A 164 5.27 -12.57 -2.58
N TYR A 165 6.22 -12.33 -3.49
CA TYR A 165 6.60 -11.01 -3.99
C TYR A 165 5.99 -10.70 -5.37
N TRP A 166 4.99 -11.47 -5.82
CA TRP A 166 4.25 -11.24 -7.07
C TRP A 166 3.69 -9.81 -7.25
N PRO A 167 3.30 -9.04 -6.21
CA PRO A 167 2.74 -7.70 -6.43
C PRO A 167 3.73 -6.74 -7.10
N TYR A 168 5.03 -6.91 -6.84
CA TYR A 168 6.08 -6.12 -7.48
C TYR A 168 6.25 -6.47 -8.97
N ARG A 169 6.14 -7.77 -9.32
CA ARG A 169 6.22 -8.26 -10.71
C ARG A 169 5.02 -7.87 -11.56
N LEU A 170 3.81 -7.96 -11.02
CA LEU A 170 2.59 -7.55 -11.73
C LEU A 170 2.71 -6.10 -12.21
N ARG A 171 3.28 -5.23 -11.38
CA ARG A 171 3.43 -3.81 -11.70
C ARG A 171 4.47 -3.55 -12.79
N GLN A 172 5.53 -4.35 -12.86
CA GLN A 172 6.49 -4.30 -13.96
C GLN A 172 5.80 -4.67 -15.29
N ALA A 173 4.99 -5.74 -15.28
CA ALA A 173 4.25 -6.19 -16.46
C ALA A 173 3.23 -5.15 -16.97
N LEU A 174 2.62 -4.37 -16.06
CA LEU A 174 1.67 -3.31 -16.41
C LEU A 174 2.31 -2.06 -17.02
N LYS A 175 3.60 -1.78 -16.75
CA LYS A 175 4.32 -0.63 -17.35
C LYS A 175 4.84 -0.90 -18.76
N LEU A 176 4.92 -2.17 -19.16
CA LEU A 176 5.41 -2.60 -20.47
C LEU A 176 4.29 -2.70 -21.52
N ARG A 177 3.04 -2.37 -21.15
CA ARG A 177 1.88 -2.23 -22.06
C ARG A 177 1.58 -0.77 -22.30
#